data_AF-A0A2E8VHN0-F1
#
_entry.id   AF-A0A2E8VHN0-F1
#
_cell.length_a   1.000
_cell.length_b   1.000
_cell.length_c   1.000
_cell.angle_alpha   90.00
_cell.angle_beta   90.00
_cell.angle_gamma   90.00
#
_symmetry.space_group_name_H-M   'P 1'
#
loop_
_entity.id
_entity.type
_entity.pdbx_description
1 polymer ?
#
loop_
_entity_poly.entity_id
_entity_poly.type
_entity_poly.pdbx_seq_one_letter_code
_entity_poly.pdbx_strand_id
1 'polypeptide(L)' 'MSGHSKWSTIKRKKAAVDAKRGKIFTTLIKEITIAAREAGGDSSSNPRLRQAISSARDANMPQDNIKRAIMKGTG' A
#
# COMPACT_ATOMS: atom_id res chain seq x y z
N MET A 1 28.00 27.08 17.04
CA MET A 1 26.69 27.30 16.38
C MET A 1 26.29 26.03 15.65
N SER A 2 25.40 25.26 16.25
CA SER A 2 25.03 23.91 15.85
C SER A 2 24.34 23.94 14.48
N GLY A 3 24.93 23.23 13.51
CA GLY A 3 24.48 23.12 12.11
C GLY A 3 23.16 22.35 11.93
N HIS A 4 22.12 22.74 12.66
CA HIS A 4 20.77 22.21 12.53
C HIS A 4 20.02 22.95 11.45
N SER A 5 20.28 22.56 10.20
CA SER A 5 19.37 22.88 9.11
C SER A 5 18.02 22.24 9.42
N LYS A 6 16.99 23.06 9.69
CA LYS A 6 15.58 22.65 9.85
C LYS A 6 15.17 21.70 8.72
N TRP A 7 15.65 21.98 7.52
CA TRP A 7 15.45 21.15 6.33
C TRP A 7 16.07 19.76 6.47
N SER A 8 17.31 19.64 6.95
CA SER A 8 17.99 18.34 7.13
C SER A 8 17.24 17.42 8.10
N THR A 9 16.69 17.97 9.18
CA THR A 9 15.88 17.20 10.15
C THR A 9 14.54 16.76 9.54
N ILE A 10 13.84 17.67 8.84
CA ILE A 10 12.58 17.34 8.14
C ILE A 10 12.82 16.26 7.09
N LYS A 11 13.89 16.38 6.29
CA LYS A 11 14.27 15.40 5.26
C LYS A 11 14.47 14.00 5.85
N ARG A 12 15.25 13.89 6.94
CA ARG A 12 15.50 12.60 7.61
C ARG A 12 14.22 11.98 8.18
N LYS A 13 13.39 12.79 8.86
CA LYS A 13 12.10 12.34 9.40
C LYS A 13 11.16 11.85 8.31
N LYS A 14 11.03 12.62 7.22
CA LYS A 14 10.21 12.26 6.06
C LYS A 14 10.69 10.96 5.42
N ALA A 15 11.99 10.82 5.15
CA ALA A 15 12.55 9.61 4.56
C ALA A 15 12.26 8.35 5.39
N ALA A 16 12.34 8.44 6.72
CA ALA A 16 12.02 7.30 7.60
C ALA A 16 10.52 6.94 7.56
N VAL A 17 9.63 7.92 7.47
CA VAL A 17 8.18 7.71 7.32
C VAL A 17 7.85 7.10 5.96
N ASP A 18 8.44 7.63 4.90
CA ASP A 18 8.23 7.16 3.52
C ASP A 18 8.73 5.71 3.36
N ALA A 19 9.88 5.37 3.97
CA ALA A 19 10.40 4.00 3.98
C ALA A 19 9.45 3.01 4.70
N LYS A 20 8.86 3.41 5.83
CA LYS A 20 7.85 2.61 6.54
C LYS A 20 6.58 2.43 5.70
N ARG A 21 6.11 3.50 5.07
CA ARG A 21 4.94 3.46 4.17
C ARG A 21 5.16 2.54 2.97
N GLY A 22 6.34 2.60 2.35
CA GLY A 22 6.71 1.71 1.24
C GLY A 22 6.65 0.23 1.60
N LYS A 23 7.09 -0.15 2.81
CA LYS A 23 6.97 -1.53 3.32
C LYS A 23 5.50 -1.95 3.47
N ILE A 24 4.68 -1.11 4.09
CA ILE A 24 3.24 -1.36 4.26
C ILE A 24 2.56 -1.56 2.90
N PHE A 25 2.86 -0.69 1.93
CA PHE A 25 2.28 -0.78 0.59
C PHE A 25 2.68 -2.05 -0.13
N THR A 26 3.92 -2.50 0.03
CA THR A 26 4.41 -3.75 -0.57
C THR A 26 3.66 -4.97 -0.03
N THR A 27 3.43 -5.01 1.29
CA THR A 27 2.67 -6.10 1.94
C THR A 27 1.22 -6.12 1.47
N LEU A 28 0.55 -4.97 1.46
CA LEU A 28 -0.85 -4.84 1.01
C LEU A 28 -1.02 -5.20 -0.47
N ILE A 29 -0.10 -4.77 -1.35
CA ILE A 29 -0.14 -5.13 -2.77
C ILE A 29 -0.05 -6.65 -2.94
N LYS A 30 0.87 -7.31 -2.22
CA LYS A 30 0.99 -8.78 -2.25
C LYS A 30 -0.31 -9.45 -1.79
N GLU A 31 -0.89 -8.97 -0.70
CA GLU A 31 -2.12 -9.54 -0.15
C GLU A 31 -3.31 -9.38 -1.11
N ILE A 32 -3.49 -8.20 -1.71
CA ILE A 32 -4.50 -7.94 -2.75
C ILE A 32 -4.28 -8.87 -3.95
N THR A 33 -3.04 -9.01 -4.41
CA THR A 33 -2.70 -9.84 -5.58
C THR A 33 -3.01 -11.31 -5.32
N ILE A 34 -2.65 -11.83 -4.14
CA ILE A 34 -2.93 -13.22 -3.75
C ILE A 34 -4.43 -13.44 -3.63
N ALA A 35 -5.15 -12.56 -2.94
CA ALA A 35 -6.60 -12.67 -2.79
C ALA A 35 -7.31 -12.66 -4.16
N ALA A 36 -6.90 -11.76 -5.06
CA ALA A 36 -7.43 -11.67 -6.42
C ALA A 36 -7.10 -12.91 -7.28
N ARG A 37 -5.92 -13.52 -7.08
CA ARG A 37 -5.52 -14.75 -7.77
C ARG A 37 -6.30 -15.99 -7.31
N GLU A 38 -6.59 -16.08 -6.01
CA GLU A 38 -7.25 -17.26 -5.43
C GLU A 38 -8.74 -17.36 -5.80
N ALA A 39 -9.47 -16.23 -5.77
CA ALA A 39 -10.93 -16.24 -5.88
C ALA A 39 -11.48 -15.19 -6.86
N GLY A 40 -10.63 -14.66 -7.75
CA GLY A 40 -11.02 -13.68 -8.76
C GLY A 40 -10.98 -12.23 -8.27
N GLY A 41 -11.02 -11.29 -9.22
CA GLY A 41 -10.81 -9.86 -8.99
C GLY A 41 -12.03 -9.07 -8.53
N ASP A 42 -13.14 -9.75 -8.25
CA ASP A 42 -14.34 -9.10 -7.77
C ASP A 42 -14.39 -9.06 -6.23
N SER A 43 -14.40 -7.85 -5.68
CA SER A 43 -14.51 -7.59 -4.24
C SER A 43 -15.88 -7.93 -3.63
N SER A 44 -16.90 -8.13 -4.47
CA SER A 44 -18.24 -8.51 -4.02
C SER A 44 -18.32 -10.00 -3.69
N SER A 45 -17.68 -10.85 -4.49
CA SER A 45 -17.64 -12.30 -4.33
C SER A 45 -16.49 -12.80 -3.45
N ASN A 46 -15.47 -11.97 -3.22
CA ASN A 46 -14.27 -12.32 -2.46
C ASN A 46 -14.12 -11.47 -1.17
N PRO A 47 -14.53 -11.99 0.01
CA PRO A 47 -14.39 -11.28 1.29
C PRO A 47 -12.94 -10.94 1.66
N ARG A 48 -11.99 -11.81 1.29
CA ARG A 48 -10.56 -11.60 1.55
C ARG A 48 -10.03 -10.41 0.76
N LEU A 49 -10.41 -10.31 -0.51
CA LEU A 49 -10.08 -9.16 -1.35
C LEU A 49 -10.71 -7.87 -0.82
N ARG A 50 -11.96 -7.91 -0.38
CA ARG A 50 -12.64 -6.76 0.23
C ARG A 50 -11.90 -6.23 1.46
N GLN A 51 -11.49 -7.13 2.36
CA GLN A 51 -10.72 -6.75 3.55
C GLN A 51 -9.37 -6.14 3.17
N ALA A 52 -8.65 -6.76 2.23
CA ALA A 52 -7.37 -6.24 1.75
C ALA A 52 -7.49 -4.85 1.11
N ILE A 53 -8.57 -4.60 0.36
CA ILE A 53 -8.87 -3.27 -0.22
C ILE A 53 -9.19 -2.26 0.89
N SER A 54 -9.95 -2.64 1.93
CA SER A 54 -10.22 -1.76 3.07
C SER A 54 -8.93 -1.35 3.77
N SER A 55 -8.10 -2.32 4.15
CA SER A 55 -6.80 -2.08 4.78
C SER A 55 -5.89 -1.19 3.92
N ALA A 56 -5.95 -1.32 2.60
CA ALA A 56 -5.20 -0.46 1.70
C ALA A 56 -5.72 0.98 1.66
N ARG A 57 -7.03 1.19 1.72
CA ARG A 57 -7.64 2.52 1.82
C ARG A 57 -7.31 3.19 3.16
N ASP A 58 -7.34 2.44 4.25
CA ASP A 58 -6.96 2.93 5.59
C ASP A 58 -5.49 3.36 5.64
N ALA A 59 -4.62 2.68 4.88
CA ALA A 59 -3.22 3.05 4.70
C ALA A 59 -3.00 4.25 3.76
N ASN A 60 -4.06 4.90 3.26
CA ASN A 60 -4.03 5.95 2.24
C ASN A 60 -3.33 5.51 0.94
N MET A 61 -3.49 4.26 0.53
CA MET A 61 -3.00 3.78 -0.76
C MET A 61 -3.85 4.39 -1.90
N PRO A 62 -3.23 4.94 -2.96
CA PRO A 62 -3.96 5.41 -4.13
C PRO A 62 -4.80 4.31 -4.79
N GLN A 63 -6.01 4.66 -5.23
CA GLN A 63 -6.93 3.71 -5.88
C GLN A 63 -6.31 3.04 -7.11
N ASP A 64 -5.47 3.76 -7.86
CA ASP A 64 -4.81 3.20 -9.04
C ASP A 64 -3.83 2.06 -8.69
N ASN A 65 -3.18 2.14 -7.52
CA ASN A 65 -2.30 1.07 -7.06
C ASN A 65 -3.11 -0.17 -6.66
N ILE A 66 -4.26 0.02 -6.03
CA ILE A 66 -5.20 -1.06 -5.67
C ILE A 66 -5.70 -1.75 -6.95
N LYS A 67 -6.20 -0.98 -7.91
CA LYS A 67 -6.64 -1.51 -9.22
C LYS A 67 -5.53 -2.27 -9.93
N ARG A 68 -4.31 -1.73 -9.95
CA ARG A 68 -3.14 -2.40 -10.57
C ARG A 68 -2.79 -3.72 -9.88
N ALA A 69 -2.91 -3.79 -8.55
CA ALA A 69 -2.69 -5.02 -7.80
C ALA A 69 -3.77 -6.07 -8.06
N ILE A 70 -5.04 -5.65 -8.19
CA ILE A 70 -6.16 -6.55 -8.56
C ILE A 70 -5.95 -7.12 -9.96
N MET A 71 -5.71 -6.26 -10.95
CA MET A 71 -5.46 -6.68 -12.34
C MET A 71 -4.32 -7.69 -12.40
N LYS A 72 -3.19 -7.40 -11.75
CA LYS A 72 -2.03 -8.31 -11.67
C LYS A 72 -2.36 -9.69 -11.06
N GLY A 73 -3.35 -9.76 -10.17
CA GLY A 73 -3.80 -11.02 -9.58
C GLY A 73 -4.70 -11.84 -10.51
N THR A 74 -5.49 -11.18 -11.34
CA THR A 74 -6.44 -11.80 -12.27
C THR A 74 -5.91 -12.03 -13.70
N GLY A 75 -4.81 -11.37 -14.08
CA GLY A 75 -4.23 -11.38 -15.42
C GLY A 75 -3.19 -10.28 -15.59
#